data_AF-H9FHH8-F1
#
_entry.id   AF-H9FHH8-F1
#
_cell.length_a   1.000
_cell.length_b   1.000
_cell.length_c   1.000
_cell.angle_alpha   90.00
_cell.angle_beta   90.00
_cell.angle_gamma   90.00
#
_symmetry.space_group_name_H-M   'P 1'
#
loop_
_entity.id
_entity.type
_entity.pdbx_description
1 polymer ?
#
loop_
_entity_poly.entity_id
_entity_poly.type
_entity_poly.pdbx_seq_one_letter_code
_entity_poly.pdbx_strand_id
1 'polypeptide(L)'
;SGPSPEGPVPLTGEELDLRLIRTKGGVDAALEYAKTWSRYAKELLAWTEKRASYELEFAKSTMKIAEAGKVSIQQQSHMPLQYIYTLFLEHDLRLGTLAMETVAQQKRDYYQPLAAKRTEIEKWRKEFKEQWMKEQKRMNEAVQALRRAQLQYVQRSEDLRARSQGSPEDPSPQASPGPS
;
A
#
# COMPACT_ATOMS: atom_id res chain seq x y z
N SER A 1 -9.98 2.85 46.66
CA SER A 1 -9.48 3.09 45.30
C SER A 1 -9.73 1.84 44.48
N GLY A 2 -10.82 1.81 43.71
CA GLY A 2 -11.11 0.67 42.83
C GLY A 2 -10.18 0.67 41.61
N PRO A 3 -9.87 -0.49 41.01
CA PRO A 3 -9.09 -0.53 39.79
C PRO A 3 -9.90 0.12 38.67
N SER A 4 -9.28 1.07 37.96
CA SER A 4 -9.84 1.66 36.73
C SER A 4 -10.17 0.55 35.72
N PRO A 5 -11.26 0.69 34.94
CA PRO A 5 -11.58 -0.32 33.94
C PRO A 5 -10.48 -0.34 32.89
N GLU A 6 -10.03 -1.56 32.60
CA GLU A 6 -9.09 -1.88 31.55
C GLU A 6 -9.45 -1.14 30.26
N GLY A 7 -8.44 -0.56 29.60
CA GLY A 7 -8.59 0.00 28.27
C GLY A 7 -9.21 -1.03 27.32
N PRO A 8 -9.86 -0.59 26.23
CA PRO A 8 -10.56 -1.50 25.33
C PRO A 8 -9.62 -2.64 24.90
N VAL A 9 -10.06 -3.88 25.13
CA VAL A 9 -9.35 -5.09 24.73
C VAL A 9 -8.92 -4.95 23.26
N PRO A 10 -7.65 -5.18 22.92
CA PRO A 10 -7.20 -5.12 21.54
C PRO A 10 -8.05 -6.07 20.69
N LEU A 11 -8.69 -5.54 19.65
CA LEU A 11 -9.48 -6.34 18.72
C LEU A 11 -8.58 -7.43 18.11
N THR A 12 -9.12 -8.64 18.03
CA THR A 12 -8.47 -9.71 17.27
C THR A 12 -8.44 -9.34 15.78
N GLY A 13 -7.52 -9.96 15.02
CA GLY A 13 -7.42 -9.71 13.57
C GLY A 13 -8.75 -9.99 12.84
N GLU A 14 -9.43 -11.06 13.21
CA GLU A 14 -10.71 -11.45 12.63
C GLU A 14 -11.82 -10.43 12.92
N GLU A 15 -11.87 -9.88 14.14
CA GLU A 15 -12.86 -8.84 14.48
C GLU A 15 -12.61 -7.55 13.70
N LEU A 16 -11.35 -7.19 13.45
CA LEU A 16 -10.99 -6.03 12.64
C LEU A 16 -11.43 -6.22 11.18
N ASP A 17 -11.15 -7.40 10.61
CA ASP A 17 -11.53 -7.76 9.24
C ASP A 17 -13.06 -7.75 9.08
N LEU A 18 -13.79 -8.33 10.03
CA LEU A 18 -15.26 -8.33 10.04
C LEU A 18 -15.84 -6.91 10.07
N ARG A 19 -15.26 -6.00 10.86
CA ARG A 19 -15.67 -4.59 10.89
C ARG A 19 -15.40 -3.90 9.55
N LEU A 20 -14.25 -4.17 8.95
CA LEU A 20 -13.85 -3.56 7.69
C LEU A 20 -14.76 -4.02 6.54
N ILE A 21 -15.07 -5.31 6.46
CA ILE A 21 -15.96 -5.87 5.43
C ILE A 21 -17.39 -5.32 5.56
N ARG A 22 -17.88 -5.09 6.78
CA ARG A 22 -19.21 -4.50 7.03
C ARG A 22 -19.27 -3.01 6.68
N THR A 23 -18.13 -2.35 6.55
CA THR A 23 -18.06 -0.92 6.22
C THR A 23 -18.11 -0.73 4.71
N LYS A 24 -19.03 0.11 4.22
CA LYS A 24 -19.11 0.45 2.80
C LYS A 24 -17.80 1.11 2.35
N GLY A 25 -17.10 0.48 1.40
CA GLY A 25 -15.78 0.93 0.94
C GLY A 25 -14.62 0.52 1.86
N GLY A 26 -14.83 -0.40 2.82
CA GLY A 26 -13.77 -0.84 3.73
C GLY A 26 -12.57 -1.47 3.02
N VAL A 27 -12.80 -2.24 1.95
CA VAL A 27 -11.73 -2.79 1.10
C VAL A 27 -10.90 -1.67 0.46
N ASP A 28 -11.55 -0.64 -0.08
CA ASP A 28 -10.86 0.52 -0.67
C ASP A 28 -10.08 1.31 0.39
N ALA A 29 -10.63 1.45 1.60
CA ALA A 29 -9.95 2.07 2.73
C ALA A 29 -8.68 1.29 3.14
N ALA A 30 -8.74 -0.05 3.19
CA ALA A 30 -7.59 -0.91 3.45
C ALA A 30 -6.50 -0.74 2.38
N LEU A 31 -6.90 -0.73 1.10
CA LEU A 31 -5.99 -0.55 -0.03
C LEU A 31 -5.33 0.84 -0.04
N GLU A 32 -6.07 1.89 0.35
CA GLU A 32 -5.52 3.24 0.47
C GLU A 32 -4.60 3.39 1.69
N TYR A 33 -4.90 2.69 2.79
CA TYR A 33 -3.98 2.59 3.93
C TYR A 33 -2.65 1.95 3.51
N ALA A 34 -2.69 0.79 2.84
CA ALA A 34 -1.50 0.12 2.34
C ALA A 34 -0.67 1.03 1.40
N LYS A 35 -1.34 1.79 0.53
CA LYS A 35 -0.68 2.78 -0.34
C LYS A 35 -0.02 3.90 0.46
N THR A 36 -0.70 4.40 1.49
CA THR A 36 -0.17 5.46 2.37
C THR A 36 1.04 4.96 3.16
N TRP A 37 0.98 3.73 3.67
CA TRP A 37 2.10 3.07 4.32
C TRP A 37 3.30 2.91 3.37
N SER A 38 3.08 2.44 2.14
CA SER A 38 4.14 2.33 1.12
C SER A 38 4.77 3.67 0.75
N ARG A 39 3.99 4.76 0.76
CA ARG A 39 4.51 6.13 0.58
C ARG A 39 5.33 6.58 1.79
N TYR A 40 4.83 6.37 3.00
CA TYR A 40 5.56 6.69 4.22
C TYR A 40 6.92 5.98 4.29
N ALA A 41 6.95 4.68 4.03
CA ALA A 41 8.20 3.91 3.97
C ALA A 41 9.15 4.44 2.88
N LYS A 42 8.63 4.91 1.74
CA LYS A 42 9.44 5.54 0.68
C LYS A 42 10.15 6.80 1.20
N GLU A 43 9.42 7.67 1.89
CA GLU A 43 9.98 8.92 2.42
C GLU A 43 11.04 8.64 3.50
N LEU A 44 10.81 7.66 4.37
CA LEU A 44 11.81 7.23 5.36
C LEU A 44 13.09 6.70 4.70
N LEU A 45 12.96 5.86 3.67
CA LEU A 45 14.10 5.35 2.91
C LEU A 45 14.88 6.49 2.23
N ALA A 46 14.18 7.42 1.58
CA ALA A 46 14.81 8.55 0.90
C ALA A 46 15.56 9.47 1.88
N TRP A 47 14.94 9.78 3.02
CA TRP A 47 15.57 10.60 4.06
C TRP A 47 16.81 9.92 4.65
N THR A 48 16.72 8.64 5.02
CA THR A 48 17.85 7.92 5.62
C THR A 48 19.02 7.74 4.66
N GLU A 49 18.74 7.52 3.37
CA GLU A 49 19.77 7.48 2.33
C GLU A 49 20.46 8.83 2.14
N LYS A 50 19.70 9.93 2.15
CA LYS A 50 20.27 11.28 2.07
C LYS A 50 21.09 11.64 3.31
N ARG A 51 20.62 11.29 4.51
CA ARG A 51 21.38 11.44 5.76
C ARG A 51 22.71 10.68 5.67
N ALA A 52 22.67 9.42 5.23
CA ALA A 52 23.86 8.60 5.07
C ALA A 52 24.86 9.18 4.06
N SER A 53 24.39 9.81 2.98
CA SER A 53 25.30 10.47 2.02
C SER A 53 26.07 11.62 2.67
N TYR A 54 25.38 12.47 3.44
CA TYR A 54 26.01 13.58 4.15
C TYR A 54 26.98 13.10 5.24
N GLU A 55 26.65 12.03 5.95
CA GLU A 55 27.55 11.43 6.95
C GLU A 55 28.83 10.87 6.33
N LEU A 56 28.73 10.25 5.15
CA LEU A 56 29.90 9.79 4.40
C LEU A 56 30.76 10.94 3.86
N GLU A 57 30.13 12.01 3.37
CA GLU A 57 30.85 13.22 2.92
C GLU A 57 31.60 13.89 4.06
N PHE A 58 30.95 14.02 5.23
CA PHE A 58 31.55 14.53 6.45
C PHE A 58 32.74 13.68 6.89
N ALA A 59 32.56 12.36 7.04
CA ALA A 59 33.61 11.45 7.46
C ALA A 59 34.83 11.53 6.51
N LYS A 60 34.61 11.46 5.19
CA LYS A 60 35.69 11.55 4.20
C LYS A 60 36.46 12.87 4.27
N SER A 61 35.74 13.98 4.44
CA SER A 61 36.35 15.31 4.48
C SER A 61 37.19 15.50 5.74
N THR A 62 36.68 15.07 6.90
CA THR A 62 37.40 15.12 8.18
C THR A 62 38.61 14.19 8.17
N MET A 63 38.47 12.95 7.68
CA MET A 63 39.60 12.02 7.56
C MET A 63 40.71 12.57 6.66
N LYS A 64 40.35 13.23 5.55
CA LYS A 64 41.32 13.82 4.62
C LYS A 64 42.19 14.89 5.31
N ILE A 65 41.60 15.78 6.09
CA ILE A 65 42.35 16.82 6.80
C ILE A 65 43.10 16.25 8.00
N ALA A 66 42.55 15.24 8.67
CA ALA A 66 43.20 14.56 9.78
C ALA A 66 44.47 13.83 9.33
N GLU A 67 44.41 13.13 8.20
CA GLU A 67 45.56 12.44 7.60
C GLU A 67 46.65 13.44 7.17
N ALA A 68 46.27 14.50 6.45
CA ALA A 68 47.20 15.54 6.04
C ALA A 68 47.88 16.22 7.25
N GLY A 69 47.09 16.53 8.29
CA GLY A 69 47.59 17.07 9.54
C GLY A 69 48.55 16.11 10.25
N LYS A 70 48.22 14.82 10.28
CA LYS A 70 49.07 13.79 10.91
C LYS A 70 50.43 13.71 10.24
N VAL A 71 50.46 13.65 8.90
CA VAL A 71 51.71 13.66 8.12
C VAL A 71 52.53 14.93 8.41
N SER A 72 51.89 16.10 8.45
CA SER A 72 52.57 17.36 8.72
C SER A 72 53.15 17.44 10.14
N ILE A 73 52.39 17.01 11.16
CA ILE A 73 52.85 16.99 12.56
C ILE A 73 54.01 16.00 12.74
N GLN A 74 53.97 14.83 12.10
CA GLN A 74 55.03 13.83 12.21
C GLN A 74 56.37 14.27 11.61
N GLN A 75 56.37 15.25 10.70
CA GLN A 75 57.59 15.85 10.15
C GLN A 75 58.26 16.85 11.11
N GLN A 76 57.54 17.35 12.12
CA GLN A 76 58.09 18.29 13.09
C GLN A 76 58.93 17.57 14.16
N SER A 77 59.94 18.24 14.70
CA SER A 77 60.81 17.71 15.75
C SER A 77 60.77 18.61 16.99
N HIS A 78 60.79 18.02 18.18
CA HIS A 78 60.84 18.73 19.47
C HIS A 78 59.70 19.74 19.71
N MET A 79 58.54 19.52 19.10
CA MET A 79 57.38 20.40 19.29
C MET A 79 56.60 20.03 20.57
N PRO A 80 56.12 21.02 21.34
CA PRO A 80 55.30 20.76 22.51
C PRO A 80 53.99 20.06 22.12
N LEU A 81 53.58 19.07 22.93
CA LEU A 81 52.31 18.32 22.78
C LEU A 81 52.13 17.59 21.44
N GLN A 82 53.18 17.43 20.63
CA GLN A 82 53.13 16.77 19.33
C GLN A 82 52.46 15.39 19.37
N TYR A 83 52.79 14.58 20.38
CA TYR A 83 52.21 13.25 20.59
C TYR A 83 50.70 13.32 20.87
N ILE A 84 50.26 14.27 21.69
CA ILE A 84 48.84 14.45 22.04
C ILE A 84 48.02 14.80 20.80
N TYR A 85 48.49 15.75 19.98
CA TYR A 85 47.81 16.09 18.73
C TYR A 85 47.85 14.97 17.69
N THR A 86 48.91 14.17 17.66
CA THR A 86 48.95 12.96 16.82
C THR A 86 47.85 11.98 17.21
N LEU A 87 47.70 11.68 18.50
CA LEU A 87 46.63 10.80 19.00
C LEU A 87 45.23 11.36 18.71
N PHE A 88 45.07 12.68 18.78
CA PHE A 88 43.80 13.35 18.48
C PHE A 88 43.43 13.19 17.00
N LEU A 89 44.36 13.40 16.07
CA LEU A 89 44.11 13.19 14.63
C LEU A 89 43.84 11.71 14.31
N GLU A 90 44.55 10.79 14.95
CA GLU A 90 44.27 9.35 14.82
C GLU A 90 42.88 8.97 15.34
N HIS A 91 42.39 9.67 16.36
CA HIS A 91 41.03 9.49 16.84
C HIS A 91 40.00 9.92 15.80
N ASP A 92 40.18 11.06 15.14
CA ASP A 92 39.31 11.50 14.04
C ASP A 92 39.30 10.49 12.88
N LEU A 93 40.44 9.90 12.54
CA LEU A 93 40.52 8.83 11.54
C LEU A 93 39.69 7.60 11.96
N ARG A 94 39.81 7.15 13.21
CA ARG A 94 39.02 6.03 13.74
C ARG A 94 37.53 6.32 13.73
N LEU A 95 37.11 7.53 14.11
CA LEU A 95 35.71 7.95 14.05
C LEU A 95 35.18 7.94 12.61
N GLY A 96 35.98 8.41 11.65
CA GLY A 96 35.61 8.38 10.24
C GLY A 96 35.42 6.96 9.71
N THR A 97 36.32 6.03 10.04
CA THR A 97 36.17 4.60 9.71
C THR A 97 34.89 4.02 10.33
N LEU A 98 34.66 4.26 11.62
CA LEU A 98 33.46 3.77 12.32
C LEU A 98 32.17 4.32 11.71
N ALA A 99 32.15 5.60 11.30
CA ALA A 99 31.00 6.20 10.62
C ALA A 99 30.72 5.51 9.27
N MET A 100 31.76 5.21 8.48
CA MET A 100 31.62 4.49 7.22
C MET A 100 31.07 3.08 7.42
N GLU A 101 31.58 2.35 8.41
CA GLU A 101 31.08 1.01 8.79
C GLU A 101 29.62 1.07 9.25
N THR A 102 29.27 2.06 10.08
CA THR A 102 27.91 2.28 10.57
C THR A 102 26.92 2.54 9.43
N VAL A 103 27.30 3.37 8.45
CA VAL A 103 26.46 3.60 7.26
C VAL A 103 26.31 2.35 6.41
N ALA A 104 27.37 1.56 6.23
CA ALA A 104 27.29 0.28 5.51
C ALA A 104 26.37 -0.72 6.22
N GLN A 105 26.47 -0.80 7.56
CA GLN A 105 25.60 -1.58 8.42
C GLN A 105 24.13 -1.12 8.30
N GLN A 106 23.87 0.18 8.40
CA GLN A 106 22.52 0.75 8.25
C GLN A 106 21.91 0.40 6.88
N LYS A 107 22.71 0.44 5.81
CA LYS A 107 22.23 0.04 4.47
C LYS A 107 21.79 -1.43 4.44
N ARG A 108 22.57 -2.32 5.08
CA ARG A 108 22.30 -3.75 5.09
C ARG A 108 21.16 -4.15 6.01
N ASP A 109 21.13 -3.60 7.22
CA ASP A 109 20.23 -4.08 8.28
C ASP A 109 18.92 -3.29 8.34
N TYR A 110 18.89 -2.05 7.84
CA TYR A 110 17.69 -1.21 7.82
C TYR A 110 17.17 -0.96 6.40
N TYR A 111 17.99 -0.39 5.51
CA TYR A 111 17.50 0.06 4.21
C TYR A 111 17.04 -1.11 3.33
N GLN A 112 17.87 -2.14 3.18
CA GLN A 112 17.56 -3.29 2.33
C GLN A 112 16.29 -4.04 2.77
N PRO A 113 16.12 -4.43 4.05
CA PRO A 113 14.90 -5.14 4.50
C PRO A 113 13.64 -4.28 4.36
N LEU A 114 13.70 -3.00 4.73
CA LEU A 114 12.54 -2.12 4.62
C LEU A 114 12.15 -1.86 3.16
N ALA A 115 13.13 -1.64 2.28
CA ALA A 115 12.90 -1.48 0.85
C ALA A 115 12.25 -2.73 0.24
N ALA A 116 12.73 -3.92 0.61
CA ALA A 116 12.16 -5.19 0.17
C ALA A 116 10.73 -5.39 0.69
N LYS A 117 10.46 -5.09 1.97
CA LYS A 117 9.11 -5.22 2.51
C LYS A 117 8.13 -4.25 1.86
N ARG A 118 8.58 -3.02 1.58
CA ARG A 118 7.79 -2.02 0.85
C ARG A 118 7.43 -2.49 -0.56
N THR A 119 8.37 -3.07 -1.31
CA THR A 119 8.07 -3.56 -2.67
C THR A 119 7.12 -4.75 -2.66
N GLU A 120 7.26 -5.66 -1.68
CA GLU A 120 6.32 -6.76 -1.46
C GLU A 120 4.90 -6.27 -1.18
N ILE A 121 4.73 -5.31 -0.26
CA ILE A 121 3.43 -4.72 0.06
C ILE A 121 2.82 -4.03 -1.17
N GLU A 122 3.62 -3.28 -1.92
CA GLU A 122 3.13 -2.59 -3.12
C GLU A 122 2.72 -3.57 -4.24
N LYS A 123 3.41 -4.71 -4.36
CA LYS A 123 3.02 -5.80 -5.26
C LYS A 123 1.64 -6.35 -4.88
N TRP A 124 1.49 -6.81 -3.63
CA TRP A 124 0.22 -7.39 -3.16
C TRP A 124 -0.93 -6.39 -3.20
N ARG A 125 -0.68 -5.12 -2.87
CA ARG A 125 -1.68 -4.05 -2.99
C ARG A 125 -2.23 -3.92 -4.41
N LYS A 126 -1.37 -3.99 -5.43
CA LYS A 126 -1.79 -3.93 -6.84
C LYS A 126 -2.60 -5.15 -7.22
N GLU A 127 -2.13 -6.34 -6.86
CA GLU A 127 -2.84 -7.60 -7.12
C GLU A 127 -4.24 -7.61 -6.47
N PHE A 128 -4.36 -7.22 -5.20
CA PHE A 128 -5.65 -7.13 -4.51
C PHE A 128 -6.55 -6.06 -5.10
N LYS A 129 -6.00 -4.92 -5.54
CA LYS A 129 -6.79 -3.89 -6.23
C LYS A 129 -7.36 -4.41 -7.54
N GLU A 130 -6.58 -5.15 -8.33
CA GLU A 130 -7.03 -5.75 -9.58
C GLU A 130 -8.14 -6.80 -9.34
N GLN A 131 -7.95 -7.66 -8.33
CA GLN A 131 -8.96 -8.64 -7.91
C GLN A 131 -10.26 -7.95 -7.45
N TRP A 132 -10.15 -6.90 -6.64
CA TRP A 132 -11.30 -6.12 -6.17
C TRP A 132 -12.08 -5.47 -7.32
N MET A 133 -11.38 -4.87 -8.29
CA MET A 133 -12.01 -4.29 -9.49
C MET A 133 -12.71 -5.36 -10.34
N LYS A 134 -12.09 -6.55 -10.48
CA LYS A 134 -12.68 -7.68 -11.22
C LYS A 134 -13.97 -8.17 -10.57
N GLU A 135 -13.99 -8.34 -9.26
CA GLU A 135 -15.18 -8.82 -8.54
C GLU A 135 -16.31 -7.78 -8.53
N GLN A 136 -15.99 -6.49 -8.36
CA GLN A 136 -16.98 -5.42 -8.50
C GLN A 136 -17.60 -5.40 -9.90
N LYS A 137 -16.78 -5.56 -10.95
CA LYS A 137 -17.25 -5.62 -12.33
C LYS A 137 -18.19 -6.82 -12.54
N ARG A 138 -17.81 -8.01 -12.07
CA ARG A 138 -18.61 -9.23 -12.16
C ARG A 138 -19.97 -9.09 -11.49
N MET A 139 -20.01 -8.48 -10.30
CA MET A 139 -21.27 -8.18 -9.59
C MET A 139 -22.14 -7.20 -10.37
N ASN A 140 -21.56 -6.11 -10.88
CA ASN A 140 -22.29 -5.12 -11.68
C ASN A 140 -22.88 -5.72 -12.96
N GLU A 141 -22.14 -6.59 -13.65
CA GLU A 141 -22.61 -7.31 -14.83
C GLU A 141 -23.81 -8.22 -14.50
N ALA A 142 -23.75 -8.95 -13.39
CA ALA A 142 -24.85 -9.79 -12.92
C ALA A 142 -26.10 -8.97 -12.57
N VAL A 143 -25.95 -7.85 -11.86
CA VAL A 143 -27.05 -6.92 -11.54
C VAL A 143 -27.69 -6.36 -12.82
N GLN A 144 -26.88 -5.97 -13.80
CA GLN A 144 -27.39 -5.49 -15.09
C GLN A 144 -28.12 -6.59 -15.87
N ALA A 145 -27.61 -7.83 -15.86
CA ALA A 145 -28.27 -8.96 -16.50
C ALA A 145 -29.63 -9.26 -15.85
N LEU A 146 -29.72 -9.22 -14.52
CA LEU A 146 -30.98 -9.36 -13.78
C LEU A 146 -31.98 -8.27 -14.17
N ARG A 147 -31.56 -6.99 -14.19
CA ARG A 147 -32.44 -5.88 -14.60
C ARG A 147 -32.98 -6.05 -16.01
N ARG A 148 -32.15 -6.51 -16.96
CA ARG A 148 -32.59 -6.82 -18.33
C ARG A 148 -33.61 -7.96 -18.35
N ALA A 149 -33.37 -9.04 -17.62
CA ALA A 149 -34.29 -10.17 -17.54
C ALA A 149 -35.64 -9.79 -16.91
N GLN A 150 -35.64 -8.94 -15.88
CA GLN A 150 -36.86 -8.40 -15.27
C GLN A 150 -37.68 -7.58 -16.26
N LEU A 151 -37.04 -6.67 -17.01
CA LEU A 151 -37.72 -5.89 -18.05
C LEU A 151 -38.30 -6.79 -19.15
N GLN A 152 -37.53 -7.78 -19.62
CA GLN A 152 -38.00 -8.76 -20.60
C GLN A 152 -39.20 -9.57 -20.10
N TYR A 153 -39.20 -9.96 -18.82
CA TYR A 153 -40.32 -10.66 -18.21
C TYR A 153 -41.58 -9.81 -18.17
N VAL A 154 -41.46 -8.55 -17.72
CA VAL A 154 -42.60 -7.61 -17.68
C VAL A 154 -43.17 -7.40 -19.08
N GLN A 155 -42.32 -7.12 -20.07
CA GLN A 155 -42.74 -6.94 -21.46
C GLN A 155 -43.49 -8.17 -21.99
N ARG A 156 -42.96 -9.38 -21.78
CA ARG A 156 -43.64 -10.63 -22.21
C ARG A 156 -44.98 -10.84 -21.49
N SER A 157 -45.07 -10.46 -20.22
CA SER A 157 -46.33 -10.53 -19.47
C SER A 157 -47.37 -9.55 -20.02
N GLU A 158 -46.95 -8.35 -20.43
CA GLU A 158 -47.81 -7.35 -21.07
C GLU A 158 -48.27 -7.81 -22.45
N ASP A 159 -47.36 -8.33 -23.27
CA ASP A 159 -47.67 -8.90 -24.59
C ASP A 159 -48.68 -10.06 -24.49
N LEU A 160 -48.50 -10.95 -23.52
CA LEU A 160 -49.44 -12.05 -23.25
C LEU A 160 -50.82 -11.51 -22.85
N ARG A 161 -50.87 -10.52 -21.96
CA ARG A 161 -52.13 -9.89 -21.53
C ARG A 161 -52.85 -9.23 -22.71
N ALA A 162 -52.13 -8.48 -23.55
CA ALA A 162 -52.69 -7.84 -24.73
C ALA A 162 -53.29 -8.87 -25.71
N ARG A 163 -52.60 -9.99 -25.95
CA ARG A 163 -53.11 -11.08 -26.81
C ARG A 163 -54.35 -11.75 -26.22
N SER A 164 -54.40 -11.93 -24.90
CA SER A 164 -55.56 -12.55 -24.24
C SER A 164 -56.83 -11.68 -24.26
N GLN A 165 -56.69 -10.36 -24.42
CA GLN A 165 -57.83 -9.43 -24.51
C GLN A 165 -58.28 -9.16 -25.96
N GLY A 166 -57.48 -9.56 -26.96
CA GLY A 166 -57.73 -9.31 -28.38
C GLY A 166 -58.28 -10.49 -29.19
N SER A 167 -58.73 -11.58 -28.55
CA SER A 167 -59.37 -12.68 -29.28
C SER A 167 -60.77 -12.24 -29.72
N PRO A 168 -61.08 -12.17 -31.04
CA PRO A 168 -62.45 -12.00 -31.50
C PRO A 168 -63.24 -13.24 -31.07
N GLU A 169 -64.43 -13.04 -30.52
CA GLU A 169 -65.40 -14.12 -30.42
C GLU A 169 -65.64 -14.69 -31.83
N ASP A 170 -65.44 -16.00 -32.00
CA ASP A 170 -65.84 -16.72 -33.21
C ASP A 170 -67.34 -16.50 -33.46
N PRO A 171 -67.77 -16.10 -34.66
CA PRO A 171 -69.20 -16.01 -34.95
C PRO A 171 -69.80 -17.41 -34.96
N SER A 172 -70.83 -17.60 -34.14
CA SER A 172 -71.63 -18.82 -34.05
C SER A 172 -72.10 -19.32 -35.43
N PRO A 173 -72.05 -20.62 -35.75
CA PRO A 173 -72.54 -21.13 -37.02
C PRO A 173 -74.08 -21.19 -36.99
N GLN A 174 -74.76 -20.22 -37.60
CA GLN A 174 -76.19 -20.37 -37.91
C GLN A 174 -76.36 -20.99 -39.29
N ALA A 175 -76.85 -22.22 -39.27
CA ALA A 175 -77.16 -23.06 -40.42
C ALA A 175 -78.14 -22.39 -41.38
N SER A 176 -77.81 -22.41 -42.67
CA SER A 176 -78.82 -22.35 -43.74
C SER A 176 -79.55 -23.69 -43.81
N PRO A 177 -80.83 -23.69 -44.22
CA PRO A 177 -81.07 -24.26 -45.53
C PRO A 177 -82.18 -23.57 -46.35
N GLY A 178 -81.87 -23.32 -47.61
CA GLY A 178 -82.63 -23.84 -48.76
C GLY A 178 -83.96 -23.16 -49.17
N PRO A 179 -84.36 -23.29 -50.45
CA PRO A 179 -85.16 -22.30 -51.16
C PRO A 179 -86.65 -22.67 -51.30
N SER A 180 -87.47 -21.67 -51.62
CA SER A 180 -88.69 -21.78 -52.45
C SER A 180 -88.96 -20.43 -53.12
#